data_AF-A0A0Q4LHI9-F1
#
_entry.id   AF-A0A0Q4LHI9-F1
#
_cell.length_a   1.000
_cell.length_b   1.000
_cell.length_c   1.000
_cell.angle_alpha   90.00
_cell.angle_beta   90.00
_cell.angle_gamma   90.00
#
_symmetry.space_group_name_H-M   'P 1'
#
loop_
_entity.id
_entity.type
_entity.pdbx_description
1 polymer ?
#
loop_
_entity_poly.entity_id
_entity_poly.type
_entity_poly.pdbx_seq_one_letter_code
_entity_poly.pdbx_strand_id
1 'polypeptide(L)'
;MKKIDTLIKILYNIYLLLKDHPNLLAALPLQYDDSQQMTRQEVKDYLKISESTYKRKVKDGTLRPIKMPGGDRFYKHELLAAFNESHRRGRT
;
A
#
# COMPACT_ATOMS: atom_id res chain seq x y z
N MET A 1 21.89 33.27 13.07
CA MET A 1 21.56 33.34 11.63
C MET A 1 22.17 32.18 10.83
N LYS A 2 23.47 31.88 10.94
CA LYS A 2 24.15 30.77 10.21
C LYS A 2 23.45 29.39 10.18
N LYS A 3 22.76 28.99 11.25
CA LYS A 3 22.07 27.69 11.33
C LYS A 3 20.84 27.61 10.42
N ILE A 4 20.10 28.71 10.29
CA ILE A 4 18.92 28.79 9.42
C ILE A 4 19.39 28.76 7.95
N ASP A 5 20.44 29.51 7.63
CA ASP A 5 21.02 29.51 6.27
C ASP A 5 21.54 28.12 5.88
N THR A 6 22.15 27.41 6.83
CA THR A 6 22.60 26.03 6.62
C THR A 6 21.43 25.08 6.41
N LEU A 7 20.35 25.22 7.18
CA LEU A 7 19.13 24.42 7.01
C LEU A 7 18.50 24.65 5.63
N ILE A 8 18.36 25.91 5.22
CA ILE A 8 17.81 26.28 3.91
C ILE A 8 18.67 25.68 2.79
N LYS A 9 20.00 25.74 2.92
CA LYS A 9 20.92 25.16 1.95
C LYS A 9 20.78 23.64 1.85
N ILE A 10 20.62 22.94 2.97
CA ILE A 10 20.40 21.49 3.00
C ILE A 10 19.07 21.15 2.31
N LEU A 11 17.99 21.85 2.64
CA LEU A 11 16.67 21.65 2.04
C LEU A 11 16.69 21.89 0.52
N TYR A 12 17.39 22.94 0.08
CA TYR A 12 17.53 23.26 -1.34
C TYR A 12 18.32 22.17 -2.09
N ASN A 13 19.39 21.65 -1.49
CA ASN A 13 20.15 20.55 -2.08
C ASN A 13 19.34 19.25 -2.18
N ILE A 14 18.52 18.94 -1.16
CA ILE A 14 17.59 17.79 -1.20
C ILE A 14 16.59 17.99 -2.34
N TYR A 15 16.03 19.19 -2.48
CA TYR A 15 15.11 19.50 -3.58
C TYR A 15 15.75 19.29 -4.97
N LEU A 16 16.97 19.77 -5.18
CA LEU A 16 17.70 19.58 -6.44
C LEU A 16 17.94 18.10 -6.75
N LEU A 17 18.38 17.33 -5.74
CA LEU A 17 18.60 15.88 -5.88
C LEU A 17 17.32 15.13 -6.26
N LEU A 18 16.18 15.51 -5.66
CA LEU A 18 14.88 14.89 -5.98
C LEU A 18 14.38 15.29 -7.38
N LYS A 19 14.65 16.53 -7.81
CA LYS A 19 14.27 17.04 -9.13
C LYS A 19 15.05 16.35 -10.25
N ASP A 20 16.34 16.16 -10.07
CA ASP A 20 17.25 15.60 -11.10
C ASP A 20 17.16 14.07 -11.20
N HIS A 21 16.53 13.43 -10.21
CA HIS A 21 16.35 11.98 -10.17
C HIS A 21 14.87 11.61 -9.95
N PRO A 22 13.98 11.84 -10.94
CA PRO A 22 12.54 11.54 -10.82
C PRO A 22 12.28 10.05 -10.56
N ASN A 23 13.20 9.17 -10.94
CA ASN A 23 13.12 7.73 -10.69
C ASN A 23 13.39 7.34 -9.22
N LEU A 24 13.99 8.21 -8.39
CA LEU A 24 14.09 7.98 -6.94
C LEU A 24 12.71 7.99 -6.27
N LEU A 25 11.79 8.82 -6.77
CA LEU A 25 10.40 8.86 -6.32
C LEU A 25 9.58 7.70 -6.88
N ALA A 26 9.95 7.13 -8.03
CA ALA A 26 9.31 5.94 -8.58
C ALA A 26 9.57 4.67 -7.75
N ALA A 27 10.68 4.62 -7.00
CA ALA A 27 10.99 3.56 -6.05
C ALA A 27 10.34 3.78 -4.65
N LEU A 28 9.87 4.99 -4.38
CA LEU A 28 9.07 5.28 -3.19
C LEU A 28 7.61 4.89 -3.49
N PRO A 29 6.93 4.16 -2.60
CA PRO A 29 5.53 3.78 -2.79
C PRO A 29 4.59 4.97 -2.49
N LEU A 30 4.87 6.14 -3.07
CA LEU A 30 4.18 7.41 -2.80
C LEU A 30 3.03 7.69 -3.77
N GLN A 31 2.75 6.77 -4.70
CA GLN A 31 1.55 6.80 -5.53
C GLN A 31 0.84 5.45 -5.46
N TYR A 32 0.47 5.02 -4.26
CA TYR A 32 -0.63 4.08 -4.20
C TYR A 32 -1.90 4.84 -4.56
N ASP A 33 -2.55 4.40 -5.62
CA ASP A 33 -3.87 4.86 -5.97
C ASP A 33 -4.86 4.39 -4.89
N ASP A 34 -4.97 5.19 -3.83
CA ASP A 34 -5.92 4.98 -2.72
C ASP A 34 -7.38 5.11 -3.17
N SER A 35 -7.64 5.49 -4.44
CA SER A 35 -8.99 5.48 -5.00
C SER A 35 -9.55 4.07 -5.16
N GLN A 36 -8.68 3.05 -5.36
CA GLN A 36 -9.12 1.65 -5.50
C GLN A 36 -9.27 0.97 -4.13
N GLN A 37 -10.37 1.32 -3.46
CA GLN A 37 -10.86 0.57 -2.31
C GLN A 37 -11.70 -0.62 -2.76
N MET A 38 -11.45 -1.77 -2.15
CA MET A 38 -12.17 -3.01 -2.37
C MET A 38 -12.97 -3.37 -1.12
N THR A 39 -14.20 -3.79 -1.33
CA THR A 39 -15.06 -4.39 -0.32
C THR A 39 -14.59 -5.81 0.01
N ARG A 40 -15.04 -6.33 1.15
CA ARG A 40 -14.80 -7.73 1.54
C ARG A 40 -15.08 -8.75 0.45
N GLN A 41 -16.15 -8.57 -0.32
CA GLN A 41 -16.54 -9.53 -1.36
C GLN A 41 -15.54 -9.46 -2.53
N GLU A 42 -15.23 -8.26 -2.99
CA GLU A 42 -14.23 -8.03 -4.04
C GLU A 42 -12.84 -8.56 -3.64
N VAL A 43 -12.43 -8.43 -2.37
CA VAL A 43 -11.16 -9.00 -1.88
C VAL A 43 -11.15 -10.53 -1.97
N LYS A 44 -12.26 -11.19 -1.60
CA LYS A 44 -12.37 -12.64 -1.71
C LYS A 44 -12.27 -13.10 -3.16
N ASP A 45 -12.92 -12.38 -4.06
CA ASP A 45 -12.94 -12.69 -5.49
C ASP A 45 -11.57 -12.44 -6.12
N TYR A 46 -10.91 -11.34 -5.76
CA TYR A 46 -9.56 -11.00 -6.22
C TYR A 46 -8.49 -12.00 -5.77
N LEU A 47 -8.53 -12.41 -4.50
CA LEU A 47 -7.58 -13.38 -3.95
C LEU A 47 -7.98 -14.84 -4.21
N LYS A 48 -9.20 -15.07 -4.75
CA LYS A 48 -9.85 -16.37 -4.94
C LYS A 48 -9.83 -17.24 -3.69
N ILE A 49 -10.28 -16.65 -2.58
CA ILE A 49 -10.32 -17.31 -1.26
C ILE A 49 -11.75 -17.48 -0.74
N SER A 50 -11.97 -18.58 -0.02
CA SER A 50 -13.22 -18.80 0.69
C SER A 50 -13.42 -17.79 1.82
N GLU A 51 -14.66 -17.66 2.29
CA GLU A 51 -14.97 -16.81 3.44
C GLU A 51 -14.23 -17.25 4.73
N SER A 52 -14.08 -18.56 4.94
CA SER A 52 -13.33 -19.12 6.08
C SER A 52 -11.85 -18.71 6.02
N THR A 53 -11.25 -18.75 4.83
CA THR A 53 -9.86 -18.34 4.61
C THR A 53 -9.69 -16.83 4.81
N TYR A 54 -10.65 -16.03 4.34
CA TYR A 54 -10.68 -14.59 4.60
C TYR A 54 -10.70 -14.31 6.12
N LYS A 55 -11.63 -14.92 6.87
CA LYS A 55 -11.74 -14.70 8.32
C LYS A 55 -10.45 -15.09 9.06
N ARG A 56 -9.82 -16.20 8.67
CA ARG A 56 -8.51 -16.61 9.23
C ARG A 56 -7.43 -15.58 8.94
N LYS A 57 -7.34 -15.09 7.70
CA LYS A 57 -6.36 -14.07 7.27
C LYS A 57 -6.57 -12.70 7.90
N VAL A 58 -7.81 -12.36 8.24
CA VAL A 58 -8.09 -11.13 9.02
C VAL A 58 -7.67 -11.34 10.48
N LYS A 59 -7.95 -12.52 11.05
CA LYS A 59 -7.57 -12.85 12.43
C LYS A 59 -6.05 -12.92 12.64
N ASP A 60 -5.31 -13.45 11.66
CA ASP A 60 -3.85 -13.54 11.71
C ASP A 60 -3.13 -12.23 11.31
N GLY A 61 -3.89 -11.21 10.88
CA GLY A 61 -3.37 -9.89 10.53
C GLY A 61 -2.73 -9.78 9.15
N THR A 62 -2.80 -10.84 8.32
CA THR A 62 -2.35 -10.81 6.91
C THR A 62 -3.23 -9.89 6.07
N LEU A 63 -4.54 -9.86 6.33
CA LEU A 63 -5.49 -8.93 5.72
C LEU A 63 -5.95 -7.94 6.79
N ARG A 64 -5.77 -6.65 6.53
CA ARG A 64 -6.08 -5.57 7.47
C ARG A 64 -7.24 -4.72 6.94
N PRO A 65 -8.50 -5.09 7.26
CA PRO A 65 -9.63 -4.27 6.85
C PRO A 65 -9.66 -2.95 7.60
N ILE A 66 -9.95 -1.88 6.88
CA ILE A 66 -10.34 -0.59 7.43
C ILE A 66 -11.81 -0.67 7.79
N LYS A 67 -12.12 -0.46 9.07
CA LYS A 67 -13.50 -0.47 9.58
C LYS A 67 -14.15 0.87 9.23
N MET A 68 -15.06 0.86 8.26
CA MET A 68 -15.85 2.03 7.88
C MET A 68 -17.35 1.79 8.14
N PRO A 69 -18.15 2.86 8.36
CA PRO A 69 -19.60 2.73 8.36
C PRO A 69 -20.05 2.18 7.00
N GLY A 70 -20.75 1.05 7.00
CA GLY A 70 -21.14 0.35 5.76
C GLY A 70 -20.23 -0.83 5.36
N GLY A 71 -19.18 -1.15 6.15
CA GLY A 71 -18.45 -2.41 6.04
C GLY A 71 -16.93 -2.28 5.95
N ASP A 72 -16.27 -3.44 5.85
CA ASP A 72 -14.82 -3.56 5.75
C ASP A 72 -14.33 -3.13 4.36
N ARG A 73 -13.30 -2.30 4.34
CA ARG A 73 -12.66 -1.78 3.13
C ARG A 73 -11.18 -2.13 3.13
N PHE A 74 -10.61 -2.36 1.95
CA PHE A 74 -9.21 -2.67 1.76
C PHE A 74 -8.66 -1.82 0.63
N TYR A 75 -7.42 -1.36 0.77
CA TYR A 75 -6.74 -0.80 -0.39
C TYR A 75 -6.11 -1.92 -1.21
N LYS A 76 -6.28 -1.86 -2.53
CA LYS A 76 -5.75 -2.89 -3.44
C LYS A 76 -4.24 -3.08 -3.28
N HIS A 77 -3.51 -2.01 -2.97
CA HIS A 77 -2.06 -2.08 -2.80
C HIS A 77 -1.64 -2.96 -1.60
N GLU A 78 -2.41 -2.96 -0.52
CA GLU A 78 -2.15 -3.80 0.65
C GLU A 78 -2.39 -5.30 0.35
N LEU A 79 -3.20 -5.59 -0.68
CA LEU A 79 -3.53 -6.95 -1.09
C LEU A 79 -2.47 -7.57 -2.02
N LEU A 80 -1.56 -6.79 -2.60
CA LEU A 80 -0.54 -7.28 -3.55
C LEU A 80 0.33 -8.39 -2.94
N ALA A 81 0.78 -8.22 -1.70
CA ALA A 81 1.57 -9.24 -1.01
C ALA A 81 0.77 -10.54 -0.81
N ALA A 82 -0.51 -10.42 -0.43
CA ALA A 82 -1.39 -11.57 -0.25
C ALA A 82 -1.76 -12.25 -1.58
N PHE A 83 -1.88 -11.47 -2.66
CA PHE A 83 -2.13 -11.95 -4.02
C PHE A 83 -0.94 -12.75 -4.53
N ASN A 84 0.28 -12.20 -4.43
CA ASN A 84 1.51 -12.89 -4.81
C ASN A 84 1.69 -14.21 -4.03
N GLU A 85 1.36 -14.22 -2.74
CA GLU A 85 1.40 -15.44 -1.93
C GLU A 85 0.31 -16.45 -2.32
N SER A 86 -0.88 -15.99 -2.74
CA SER A 86 -1.92 -16.86 -3.30
C SER A 86 -1.44 -17.52 -4.59
N HIS A 87 -0.84 -16.73 -5.48
CA HIS A 87 -0.30 -17.17 -6.74
C HIS A 87 0.87 -18.17 -6.56
N ARG A 88 1.79 -17.90 -5.62
CA ARG A 88 2.87 -18.83 -5.23
C ARG A 88 2.35 -20.19 -4.76
N ARG A 89 1.17 -20.22 -4.13
CA ARG A 89 0.50 -21.46 -3.68
C ARG A 89 -0.33 -22.14 -4.78
N GLY A 90 -0.28 -21.64 -6.02
CA GLY A 90 -0.99 -22.21 -7.17
C GLY A 90 -2.46 -21.83 -7.26
N ARG A 91 -2.90 -20.76 -6.59
CA ARG A 91 -4.26 -20.23 -6.74
C ARG A 91 -4.24 -19.15 -7.81
N THR A 92 -4.78 -19.47 -9.00
CA THR A 92 -4.93 -18.56 -10.14
C THR A 92 -6.34 -18.08 -10.29
#